data_AF-A0A1E7GNQ8-F1
#
_entry.id   AF-A0A1E7GNQ8-F1
#
_cell.length_a   1.000
_cell.length_b   1.000
_cell.length_c   1.000
_cell.angle_alpha   90.00
_cell.angle_beta   90.00
_cell.angle_gamma   90.00
#
_symmetry.space_group_name_H-M   'P 1'
#
loop_
_entity.id
_entity.type
_entity.pdbx_description
1 polymer ?
#
loop_
_entity_poly.entity_id
_entity_poly.type
_entity_poly.pdbx_seq_one_letter_code
_entity_poly.pdbx_strand_id
1 'polypeptide(L)'
;MNDLIEKTLLAGIGALALSQKKAEELVEGLQRQFNLSEEKGQELLSKLQEAVSSQQQRLEEVAREELKNSVTRLGLVEREEFKQLVQRIELLEERLKQAE
;
A
#
# COMPACT_ATOMS: atom_id res chain seq x y z
N MET A 1 18.71 -19.13 -16.39
CA MET A 1 19.53 -17.97 -15.96
C MET A 1 18.74 -16.67 -16.01
N ASN A 2 18.10 -16.29 -17.13
CA ASN A 2 17.22 -15.10 -17.19
C ASN A 2 16.16 -15.06 -16.06
N ASP A 3 15.41 -16.15 -15.90
CA ASP A 3 14.34 -16.24 -14.90
C ASP A 3 14.86 -16.12 -13.45
N LEU A 4 16.12 -16.50 -13.20
CA LEU A 4 16.73 -16.36 -11.88
C LEU A 4 17.16 -14.91 -11.62
N ILE A 5 17.75 -14.24 -12.61
CA ILE A 5 18.11 -12.82 -12.53
C ILE A 5 16.85 -11.96 -12.35
N GLU A 6 15.80 -12.27 -13.11
CA GLU A 6 14.50 -11.61 -13.03
C GLU A 6 13.88 -11.77 -11.63
N LYS A 7 13.88 -13.00 -11.09
CA LYS A 7 13.40 -13.27 -9.73
C LYS A 7 14.27 -12.66 -8.63
N THR A 8 15.59 -12.59 -8.81
CA THR A 8 16.51 -11.98 -7.83
C THR A 8 16.41 -10.46 -7.85
N LEU A 9 16.22 -9.87 -9.04
CA LEU A 9 15.94 -8.45 -9.21
C LEU A 9 14.58 -8.12 -8.58
N LEU A 10 13.52 -8.87 -8.89
CA LEU A 10 12.18 -8.70 -8.29
C LEU A 10 12.19 -8.88 -6.76
N ALA A 11 12.98 -9.83 -6.24
CA ALA A 11 13.20 -9.98 -4.80
C ALA A 11 13.95 -8.79 -4.18
N GLY A 12 14.93 -8.23 -4.90
CA GLY A 12 15.63 -7.00 -4.52
C GLY A 12 14.75 -5.75 -4.59
N ILE A 13 13.80 -5.71 -5.53
CA ILE A 13 12.82 -4.63 -5.70
C ILE A 13 11.80 -4.62 -4.55
N GLY A 14 11.43 -5.80 -4.06
CA GLY A 14 10.51 -5.95 -2.93
C GLY A 14 11.12 -5.61 -1.57
N ALA A 15 12.44 -5.76 -1.40
CA ALA A 15 13.10 -5.56 -0.11
C ALA A 15 13.32 -4.08 0.27
N LEU A 16 13.30 -3.17 -0.71
CA LEU A 16 13.47 -1.73 -0.52
C LEU A 16 12.57 -1.03 -1.54
N ALA A 17 11.55 -0.31 -1.08
CA ALA A 17 10.72 0.55 -1.94
C ALA A 17 11.62 1.37 -2.86
N LEU A 18 11.70 0.94 -4.13
CA LEU A 18 12.64 1.52 -5.08
C LEU A 18 12.23 2.96 -5.38
N SER A 19 13.14 3.90 -5.14
CA SER A 19 12.95 5.27 -5.60
C SER A 19 13.14 5.34 -7.11
N GLN A 20 12.53 6.35 -7.73
CA GLN A 20 12.69 6.60 -9.17
C GLN A 20 14.17 6.67 -9.57
N LYS A 21 14.99 7.37 -8.79
CA LYS A 21 16.45 7.46 -9.01
C LYS A 21 17.14 6.10 -8.96
N LYS A 22 16.73 5.22 -8.04
CA LYS A 22 17.31 3.87 -7.92
C LYS A 22 16.85 2.93 -9.04
N ALA A 23 15.63 3.12 -9.54
CA ALA A 23 15.13 2.42 -10.71
C ALA A 23 15.92 2.81 -11.98
N GLU A 24 16.18 4.11 -12.16
CA GLU A 24 17.01 4.63 -13.25
C GLU A 24 18.45 4.09 -13.18
N GLU A 25 19.10 4.16 -11.99
CA GLU A 25 20.45 3.62 -11.78
C GLU A 25 20.54 2.11 -12.07
N LEU A 26 19.50 1.33 -11.72
CA LEU A 26 19.42 -0.10 -12.03
C LEU A 26 19.33 -0.36 -13.53
N VAL A 27 18.43 0.36 -14.22
CA VAL A 27 18.23 0.21 -15.66
C VAL A 27 19.50 0.61 -16.42
N GLU A 28 20.16 1.70 -16.04
CA GLU A 28 21.46 2.08 -16.62
C GLU A 28 22.52 0.99 -16.43
N GLY A 29 22.58 0.38 -15.24
CA GLY A 29 23.49 -0.74 -14.97
C GLY A 29 23.23 -1.94 -15.89
N LEU A 30 21.97 -2.27 -16.12
CA LEU A 30 21.56 -3.34 -17.03
C LEU A 30 21.85 -2.98 -18.49
N GLN A 31 21.64 -1.73 -18.90
CA GLN A 31 21.99 -1.28 -20.26
C GLN A 31 23.48 -1.43 -20.54
N ARG A 32 24.33 -1.06 -19.58
CA ARG A 32 25.80 -1.21 -19.69
C ARG A 32 26.25 -2.67 -19.69
N GLN A 33 25.66 -3.52 -18.85
CA GLN A 33 26.06 -4.94 -18.77
C GLN A 33 25.58 -5.77 -19.96
N PHE A 34 24.41 -5.46 -20.51
CA PHE A 34 23.76 -6.28 -21.54
C PHE A 34 23.72 -5.61 -22.93
N ASN A 35 24.36 -4.44 -23.10
CA ASN A 35 24.34 -3.66 -24.35
C ASN A 35 22.91 -3.43 -24.87
N LEU A 36 21.98 -3.10 -23.97
CA LEU A 36 20.60 -2.80 -24.35
C LEU A 36 20.54 -1.45 -25.05
N SER A 37 19.67 -1.33 -26.05
CA SER A 37 19.36 -0.04 -26.65
C SER A 37 18.68 0.89 -25.65
N GLU A 38 18.77 2.19 -25.89
CA GLU A 38 18.12 3.21 -25.08
C GLU A 38 16.61 2.98 -24.96
N GLU A 39 15.98 2.63 -26.09
CA GLU A 39 14.56 2.32 -26.20
C GLU A 39 14.14 1.12 -25.32
N LYS A 40 14.94 0.03 -25.32
CA LYS A 40 14.70 -1.13 -24.44
C LYS A 40 14.91 -0.80 -22.97
N GLY A 41 15.85 0.10 -22.66
CA GLY A 41 16.05 0.59 -21.29
C GLY A 41 14.85 1.39 -20.79
N GLN A 42 14.33 2.31 -21.58
CA GLN A 42 13.13 3.07 -21.22
C GLN A 42 11.91 2.17 -21.04
N GLU A 43 11.72 1.16 -21.89
CA GLU A 43 10.65 0.17 -21.75
C GLU A 43 10.78 -0.61 -20.42
N LEU A 44 12.00 -1.02 -20.06
CA LEU A 44 12.29 -1.69 -18.78
C LEU A 44 12.00 -0.79 -17.58
N LEU A 45 12.42 0.48 -17.64
CA LEU A 45 12.15 1.46 -16.58
C LEU A 45 10.65 1.64 -16.35
N SER A 46 9.89 1.78 -17.44
CA SER A 46 8.43 1.95 -17.39
C SER A 46 7.75 0.74 -16.75
N LYS A 47 8.08 -0.48 -17.21
CA LYS A 47 7.54 -1.73 -16.62
C LYS A 47 7.90 -1.89 -15.14
N LEU A 48 9.11 -1.48 -14.77
CA LEU A 48 9.58 -1.52 -13.39
C LEU A 48 8.77 -0.56 -12.50
N GLN A 49 8.57 0.68 -12.96
CA GLN A 49 7.79 1.68 -12.24
C GLN A 49 6.32 1.25 -12.08
N GLU A 50 5.73 0.69 -13.13
CA GLU A 50 4.36 0.18 -13.10
C GLU A 50 4.20 -0.99 -12.12
N ALA A 51 5.14 -1.95 -12.15
CA ALA A 51 5.15 -3.07 -11.23
C ALA A 51 5.27 -2.60 -9.76
N VAL A 52 6.17 -1.66 -9.48
CA VAL A 52 6.33 -1.09 -8.12
C VAL A 52 5.06 -0.40 -7.65
N SER A 53 4.45 0.44 -8.49
CA SER A 53 3.21 1.16 -8.16
C SER A 53 2.05 0.19 -7.87
N SER A 54 1.88 -0.83 -8.71
CA SER A 54 0.86 -1.87 -8.52
C SER A 54 1.07 -2.65 -7.22
N GLN A 55 2.32 -3.02 -6.90
CA GLN A 55 2.61 -3.72 -5.65
C GLN A 55 2.39 -2.82 -4.42
N GLN A 56 2.72 -1.53 -4.49
CA GLN A 56 2.46 -0.59 -3.38
C GLN A 56 0.96 -0.48 -3.07
N GLN A 57 0.11 -0.34 -4.09
CA GLN A 57 -1.34 -0.27 -3.91
C GLN A 57 -1.89 -1.54 -3.25
N ARG A 58 -1.47 -2.71 -3.73
CA ARG A 58 -1.86 -4.00 -3.15
C ARG A 58 -1.41 -4.13 -1.69
N LEU A 59 -0.19 -3.70 -1.37
CA LEU A 59 0.34 -3.75 -0.01
C LEU A 59 -0.46 -2.84 0.93
N GLU A 60 -0.81 -1.64 0.46
CA GLU A 60 -1.62 -0.68 1.19
C GLU A 60 -3.03 -1.24 1.47
N GLU A 61 -3.64 -1.90 0.49
CA GLU A 61 -4.94 -2.55 0.65
C GLU A 61 -4.91 -3.67 1.70
N VAL A 62 -3.91 -4.56 1.63
CA VAL A 62 -3.71 -5.61 2.65
C VAL A 62 -3.48 -5.01 4.02
N ALA A 63 -2.68 -3.95 4.14
CA ALA A 63 -2.44 -3.28 5.41
C ALA A 63 -3.72 -2.65 5.99
N ARG A 64 -4.56 -2.03 5.14
CA ARG A 64 -5.86 -1.49 5.57
C ARG A 64 -6.81 -2.60 6.04
N GLU A 65 -6.86 -3.71 5.32
CA GLU A 65 -7.69 -4.86 5.72
C GLU A 65 -7.23 -5.44 7.05
N GLU A 66 -5.93 -5.64 7.25
CA GLU A 66 -5.38 -6.14 8.51
C GLU A 66 -5.64 -5.19 9.69
N LEU A 67 -5.55 -3.87 9.47
CA LEU A 67 -5.93 -2.87 10.46
C LEU A 67 -7.43 -2.97 10.81
N LYS A 68 -8.30 -3.03 9.80
CA LYS A 68 -9.75 -3.16 10.01
C LYS A 68 -10.11 -4.44 10.76
N ASN A 69 -9.49 -5.56 10.40
CA ASN A 69 -9.66 -6.84 11.06
C ASN A 69 -9.21 -6.77 12.52
N SER A 70 -8.08 -6.10 12.78
CA SER A 70 -7.54 -5.92 14.13
C SER A 70 -8.45 -5.06 15.01
N VAL A 71 -8.94 -3.93 14.49
CA VAL A 71 -9.92 -3.05 15.17
C VAL A 71 -11.17 -3.83 15.54
N THR A 72 -11.71 -4.62 14.60
CA THR A 72 -12.89 -5.46 14.82
C THR A 72 -12.65 -6.52 15.89
N ARG A 73 -11.52 -7.24 15.83
CA ARG A 73 -11.17 -8.30 16.79
C ARG A 73 -10.97 -7.77 18.21
N LEU A 74 -10.48 -6.55 18.35
CA LEU A 74 -10.28 -5.89 19.64
C LEU A 74 -11.56 -5.24 20.18
N GLY A 75 -12.67 -5.27 19.41
CA GLY A 75 -13.93 -4.63 19.80
C GLY A 75 -13.85 -3.11 19.85
N LEU A 76 -12.91 -2.51 19.11
CA LEU A 76 -12.75 -1.07 19.04
C LEU A 76 -13.79 -0.51 18.07
N VAL A 77 -14.43 0.60 18.46
CA VAL A 77 -15.40 1.33 17.64
C VAL A 77 -14.78 2.63 17.14
N GLU A 78 -15.26 3.14 16.01
CA GLU A 78 -14.80 4.44 15.54
C GLU A 78 -15.23 5.54 16.51
N ARG A 79 -14.39 6.57 16.65
CA ARG A 79 -14.68 7.68 17.57
C ARG A 79 -15.97 8.40 17.20
N GLU A 80 -16.29 8.47 15.92
CA GLU A 80 -17.50 9.11 15.43
C GLU A 80 -18.75 8.27 15.76
N GLU A 81 -18.71 6.95 15.54
CA GLU A 81 -19.78 6.04 15.94
C GLU A 81 -20.05 6.11 17.46
N PHE A 82 -18.98 6.19 18.27
CA PHE A 82 -19.12 6.37 19.71
C PHE A 82 -19.81 7.69 20.09
N LYS A 83 -19.44 8.80 19.45
CA LYS A 83 -20.08 10.11 19.70
C LYS A 83 -21.56 10.10 19.31
N GLN A 84 -21.90 9.48 18.17
CA GLN A 84 -23.29 9.34 17.75
C GLN A 84 -24.11 8.54 18.75
N LEU A 85 -23.52 7.50 19.34
CA LEU A 85 -24.16 6.73 20.41
C LEU A 85 -24.40 7.61 21.65
N VAL A 86 -23.40 8.37 22.09
CA VAL A 86 -23.54 9.31 23.23
C VAL A 86 -24.67 10.30 22.99
N GLN A 87 -24.72 10.95 21.83
CA GLN A 87 -25.79 11.89 21.48
C GLN A 87 -27.18 11.26 21.48
N ARG A 88 -27.31 10.01 21.00
CA ARG A 88 -28.58 9.27 21.08
C ARG A 88 -28.98 8.98 22.52
N ILE A 89 -28.02 8.65 23.39
CA ILE A 89 -28.28 8.40 24.81
C ILE A 89 -28.75 9.70 25.48
N GLU A 90 -28.06 10.82 25.28
CA GLU A 90 -28.44 12.13 25.84
C GLU A 90 -29.87 12.51 25.44
N LEU A 91 -30.23 12.34 24.15
CA LEU A 91 -31.58 12.61 23.67
C LEU A 91 -32.64 11.71 24.31
N LEU A 92 -32.33 10.43 24.53
CA LEU A 92 -33.25 9.49 25.19
C LEU A 92 -33.43 9.84 26.67
N GLU A 93 -32.36 10.20 27.36
CA GLU A 93 -32.39 10.65 28.75
C GLU A 93 -33.21 11.93 28.93
N GLU A 94 -33.08 12.90 28.02
CA GLU A 94 -33.90 14.11 28.01
C GLU A 94 -35.38 13.80 27.84
N ARG A 95 -35.74 12.91 26.91
CA ARG A 95 -37.13 12.51 26.68
C ARG A 95 -37.74 11.78 27.87
N LEU A 96 -36.97 10.92 28.54
CA LEU A 96 -37.41 10.24 29.76
C LEU A 96 -37.73 11.24 30.88
N LYS A 97 -36.87 12.25 31.09
CA LYS A 97 -37.11 13.32 32.08
C LYS A 97 -38.34 14.17 31.78
N GLN A 98 -38.73 14.29 30.52
CA GLN A 98 -39.93 15.03 30.11
C GLN A 98 -41.21 14.19 30.22
N ALA A 99 -41.08 12.87 30.33
CA ALA A 99 -42.19 11.92 30.44
C ALA A 99 -42.52 11.54 31.90
N GLU A 100 -41.63 11.87 32.84
CA GLU A 100 -41.89 11.90 34.30
C GLU A 100 -42.53 13.23 34.72
#